data_AF-A0A7T2YWV2-F1
#
_entry.id   AF-A0A7T2YWV2-F1
#
_cell.length_a   1.000
_cell.length_b   1.000
_cell.length_c   1.000
_cell.angle_alpha   90.00
_cell.angle_beta   90.00
_cell.angle_gamma   90.00
#
_symmetry.space_group_name_H-M   'P 1'
#
loop_
_entity.id
_entity.type
_entity.pdbx_description
1 polymer ?
#
loop_
_entity_poly.entity_id
_entity_poly.type
_entity_poly.pdbx_seq_one_letter_code
_entity_poly.pdbx_strand_id
1 'polypeptide(L)' 'MKRKPTGFVATCQCGVVTGTLDLARSHRADVSRLLGKWLADGCTVVPRFDGTWSAAVGPCTCNQRPTGHKES' A
#
# COMPACT_ATOMS: atom_id res chain seq x y z
N MET A 1 -2.37 25.87 -3.86
CA MET A 1 -2.58 25.13 -2.60
C MET A 1 -2.28 23.65 -2.82
N LYS A 2 -1.69 22.93 -1.86
CA LYS A 2 -1.44 21.48 -1.98
C LYS A 2 -2.74 20.71 -1.73
N ARG A 3 -3.08 19.74 -2.60
CA ARG A 3 -4.27 18.88 -2.40
C ARG A 3 -4.03 18.00 -1.17
N LYS A 4 -5.05 17.86 -0.32
CA LYS A 4 -5.04 16.86 0.75
C LYS A 4 -5.38 15.50 0.14
N PRO A 5 -4.66 14.43 0.49
CA PRO A 5 -5.05 13.10 0.05
C PRO A 5 -6.41 12.71 0.65
N THR A 6 -7.16 11.91 -0.09
CA THR A 6 -8.38 11.22 0.34
C THR A 6 -8.06 9.83 0.88
N GLY A 7 -6.91 9.28 0.50
CA GLY A 7 -6.46 7.96 0.93
C GLY A 7 -5.02 7.66 0.56
N PHE A 8 -4.60 6.43 0.85
CA PHE A 8 -3.26 5.92 0.57
C PHE A 8 -3.33 4.48 0.08
N VAL A 9 -2.41 4.12 -0.80
CA VAL A 9 -2.19 2.74 -1.24
C VAL A 9 -0.77 2.35 -0.84
N ALA A 10 -0.62 1.18 -0.21
CA ALA A 10 0.67 0.61 0.13
C ALA A 10 1.00 -0.53 -0.83
N THR A 11 2.17 -0.43 -1.44
CA THR A 11 2.72 -1.43 -2.36
C THR A 11 3.99 -2.01 -1.75
N CYS A 12 4.05 -3.32 -1.61
CA CYS A 12 5.25 -4.01 -1.13
C CYS A 12 6.38 -3.92 -2.17
N GLN A 13 7.61 -4.21 -1.75
CA GLN A 13 8.79 -4.26 -2.63
C GLN A 13 8.66 -5.30 -3.76
N CYS A 14 7.83 -6.33 -3.59
CA CYS A 14 7.49 -7.28 -4.65
C CYS A 14 6.49 -6.73 -5.70
N GLY A 15 6.02 -5.49 -5.57
CA GLY A 15 5.09 -4.85 -6.51
C GLY A 15 3.61 -5.11 -6.22
N VAL A 16 3.28 -5.99 -5.27
CA VAL A 16 1.89 -6.26 -4.87
C VAL A 16 1.36 -5.15 -3.96
N VAL A 17 0.16 -4.67 -4.25
CA VAL A 17 -0.58 -3.80 -3.33
C VAL A 17 -1.04 -4.62 -2.13
N THR A 18 -0.50 -4.32 -0.96
CA THR A 18 -0.76 -5.06 0.28
C THR A 18 -1.75 -4.36 1.20
N GLY A 19 -2.11 -3.10 0.90
CA GLY A 19 -3.05 -2.37 1.72
C GLY A 19 -3.57 -1.09 1.07
N THR A 20 -4.74 -0.68 1.54
CA THR A 20 -5.40 0.56 1.18
C THR A 20 -5.94 1.25 2.43
N LEU A 21 -5.98 2.57 2.41
CA LEU A 21 -6.48 3.38 3.50
C LEU A 21 -7.35 4.50 2.94
N ASP A 22 -8.62 4.53 3.33
CA ASP A 22 -9.54 5.62 3.03
C ASP A 22 -9.67 6.51 4.28
N LEU A 23 -9.25 7.78 4.17
CA LEU A 23 -9.25 8.72 5.30
C LEU A 23 -10.65 9.16 5.72
N ALA A 24 -11.64 9.10 4.82
CA ALA A 24 -13.02 9.43 5.17
C ALA A 24 -13.68 8.31 6.00
N ARG A 25 -13.11 7.09 5.96
CA ARG A 25 -13.66 5.90 6.62
C ARG A 25 -12.80 5.38 7.76
N SER A 26 -11.70 6.06 8.10
CA SER A 26 -10.73 5.58 9.09
C SER A 26 -10.56 6.56 10.25
N HIS A 27 -10.40 6.03 11.46
CA HIS A 27 -10.06 6.85 12.62
C HIS A 27 -8.59 7.32 12.54
N ARG A 28 -8.31 8.55 12.99
CA ARG A 28 -6.98 9.17 12.85
C ARG A 28 -5.85 8.36 13.50
N ALA A 29 -6.12 7.72 14.63
CA ALA A 29 -5.13 6.89 15.32
C ALA A 29 -4.72 5.67 14.48
N ASP A 30 -5.69 5.03 13.80
CA ASP A 30 -5.42 3.89 12.92
C ASP A 30 -4.70 4.30 11.66
N VAL A 31 -5.02 5.49 11.11
CA VAL A 31 -4.31 6.06 9.96
C VAL A 31 -2.81 6.19 10.25
N SER A 32 -2.45 6.84 11.35
CA SER A 32 -1.04 7.02 11.73
C SER A 32 -0.34 5.69 11.99
N ARG A 33 -1.02 4.75 12.65
CA ARG A 33 -0.47 3.41 12.94
C ARG A 33 -0.22 2.60 11.67
N LEU A 34 -1.17 2.55 10.74
CA LEU A 34 -1.03 1.81 9.49
C LEU A 34 0.05 2.40 8.58
N LEU A 35 0.07 3.72 8.42
CA LEU A 35 1.10 4.39 7.62
C LEU A 35 2.49 4.12 8.19
N GLY A 36 2.66 4.24 9.51
CA GLY A 36 3.92 3.92 10.17
C GLY A 36 4.35 2.48 9.96
N LYS A 37 3.41 1.53 10.08
CA LYS A 37 3.67 0.11 9.81
C LYS A 37 4.12 -0.13 8.37
N TRP A 38 3.42 0.39 7.38
CA TRP A 38 3.79 0.18 5.97
C TRP A 38 5.17 0.74 5.63
N LEU A 39 5.50 1.91 6.17
CA LEU A 39 6.83 2.50 5.99
C LEU A 39 7.92 1.65 6.66
N ALA A 40 7.66 1.14 7.87
CA ALA A 40 8.57 0.23 8.57
C ALA A 40 8.75 -1.11 7.84
N ASP A 41 7.68 -1.63 7.24
CA ASP A 41 7.67 -2.86 6.43
C ASP A 41 8.32 -2.64 5.03
N GLY A 42 8.83 -1.43 4.73
CA GLY A 42 9.50 -1.11 3.48
C GLY A 42 8.57 -0.96 2.27
N CYS A 43 7.27 -0.75 2.49
CA CYS A 43 6.31 -0.52 1.43
C CYS A 43 6.44 0.90 0.86
N THR A 44 6.19 1.03 -0.45
CA THR A 44 5.96 2.33 -1.08
C THR A 44 4.52 2.76 -0.80
N VAL A 45 4.35 3.96 -0.22
CA VAL A 45 3.03 4.52 0.09
C VAL A 45 2.73 5.65 -0.90
N VAL A 46 1.66 5.48 -1.69
CA VAL A 46 1.23 6.45 -2.70
C VAL A 46 -0.06 7.13 -2.25
N PRO A 47 -0.10 8.47 -2.12
CA PRO A 47 -1.32 9.20 -1.80
C PRO A 47 -2.30 9.16 -2.98
N ARG A 48 -3.59 9.07 -2.65
CA ARG A 48 -4.71 9.23 -3.59
C ARG A 48 -5.44 10.52 -3.25
N PHE A 49 -5.85 11.26 -4.27
CA PHE A 49 -6.40 12.61 -4.13
C PHE A 49 -7.81 12.79 -4.67
N ASP A 50 -8.32 11.79 -5.40
CA ASP A 50 -9.67 11.82 -5.96
C ASP A 50 -10.66 11.15 -5.00
N GLY A 51 -11.94 11.54 -5.10
CA GLY A 51 -13.01 11.01 -4.24
C GLY A 51 -13.38 9.55 -4.53
N THR A 52 -12.98 9.05 -5.69
CA THR A 52 -13.24 7.68 -6.15
C THR A 52 -11.96 7.09 -6.71
N TRP A 53 -11.47 6.04 -6.06
CA TRP A 53 -10.34 5.23 -6.52
C TRP A 53 -10.52 3.80 -6.01
N SER A 54 -9.88 2.87 -6.71
CA SER A 54 -9.93 1.44 -6.40
C SER A 54 -8.52 0.88 -6.46
N ALA A 55 -8.22 -0.08 -5.59
CA ALA A 55 -6.99 -0.85 -5.68
C ALA A 55 -7.26 -2.29 -5.22
N ALA A 56 -6.70 -3.26 -5.94
CA ALA A 56 -6.81 -4.67 -5.59
C ALA A 56 -5.76 -5.00 -4.53
N VAL A 57 -6.20 -5.39 -3.34
CA VAL A 57 -5.30 -5.82 -2.26
C VAL A 57 -5.03 -7.31 -2.40
N GLY A 58 -3.75 -7.68 -2.39
CA GLY A 58 -3.29 -9.06 -2.45
C GLY A 58 -2.31 -9.42 -1.34
N PRO A 59 -2.08 -10.72 -1.10
CA PRO A 59 -1.05 -11.18 -0.17
C PRO A 59 0.35 -10.85 -0.71
N CYS A 60 1.25 -10.45 0.19
CA CYS A 60 2.65 -10.23 -0.15
C CYS A 60 3.30 -11.52 -0.66
N THR A 61 4.14 -11.41 -1.69
CA THR A 61 4.83 -12.55 -2.33
C THR A 61 6.34 -12.55 -2.11
N CYS A 62 6.91 -11.66 -1.29
CA CYS A 62 8.36 -11.60 -1.06
C CYS A 62 8.96 -12.93 -0.54
N ASN A 63 8.19 -13.71 0.22
CA ASN A 63 8.62 -15.04 0.71
C ASN A 63 8.17 -16.19 -0.21
N GLN A 64 7.39 -15.90 -1.25
CA GLN A 64 7.10 -16.87 -2.31
C GLN A 64 8.27 -16.82 -3.28
N ARG A 65 9.33 -17.57 -2.97
CA ARG A 65 10.46 -17.78 -3.88
C ARG A 65 9.89 -18.13 -5.27
N PRO A 66 10.23 -17.41 -6.35
CA PRO A 66 9.89 -17.87 -7.68
C PRO A 66 10.65 -19.19 -7.88
N THR A 67 9.91 -20.29 -7.90
CA THR A 67 10.43 -21.58 -8.37
C THR A 67 10.48 -21.49 -9.88
N GLY A 68 11.55 -20.88 -10.40
CA GLY A 68 11.85 -20.87 -11.83
C GLY A 68 12.18 -19.49 -12.38
N HIS A 69 13.47 -19.25 -12.62
CA HIS A 69 14.00 -19.18 -13.98
C HIS A 69 15.47 -19.58 -13.89
N LYS A 70 15.75 -20.82 -14.29
CA LYS A 70 17.07 -21.22 -14.77
C LYS A 70 17.01 -20.94 -16.26
N GLU A 71 17.66 -19.89 -16.71
CA GLU A 71 17.92 -19.69 -18.13
C GLU A 71 19.43 -19.82 -18.37
N SER A 72 19.72 -20.54 -19.44
CA SER A 72 20.96 -21.20 -19.84
C SER A 72 22.20 -20.33 -19.93
#